data_AF-A0A960L6T3-F1
#
_entry.id   AF-A0A960L6T3-F1
#
_cell.length_a   1.000
_cell.length_b   1.000
_cell.length_c   1.000
_cell.angle_alpha   90.00
_cell.angle_beta   90.00
_cell.angle_gamma   90.00
#
_symmetry.space_group_name_H-M   'P 1'
#
loop_
_entity.id
_entity.type
_entity.pdbx_description
1 polymer ?
#
loop_
_entity_poly.entity_id
_entity_poly.type
_entity_poly.pdbx_seq_one_letter_code
_entity_poly.pdbx_strand_id
1 'polypeptide(L)' 'MKTQPARRLVVTFALVAGVLLALPAHAYLDPASGSMFLQLLLGGIAGVALFFKLTWHKIRGVFRRDSEQKPTEPSAK' A
#
# COMPACT_ATOMS: atom_id res chain seq x y z
N MET A 1 4.63 31.23 53.83
CA MET A 1 4.65 30.65 52.47
C MET A 1 5.71 31.36 51.64
N LYS A 2 6.89 30.77 51.46
CA LYS A 2 8.02 31.38 50.75
C LYS A 2 7.91 31.05 49.25
N THR A 3 7.24 31.91 48.50
CA THR A 3 7.20 31.78 47.03
C THR A 3 8.61 32.03 46.50
N GLN A 4 9.18 31.06 45.79
CA GLN A 4 10.47 31.20 45.12
C GLN A 4 10.18 31.55 43.66
N PRO A 5 10.02 32.85 43.32
CA PRO A 5 9.57 33.28 41.98
C PRO A 5 10.56 32.84 40.90
N ALA A 6 11.85 32.83 41.21
CA ALA A 6 12.91 32.37 40.31
C ALA A 6 12.73 30.89 39.91
N ARG A 7 12.36 30.01 40.86
CA ARG A 7 12.13 28.59 40.55
C ARG A 7 10.93 28.40 39.63
N ARG A 8 9.87 29.19 39.83
CA ARG A 8 8.68 29.16 38.96
C ARG A 8 9.03 29.65 37.56
N LEU A 9 9.79 30.74 37.46
CA LEU A 9 10.22 31.30 36.18
C LEU A 9 11.08 30.31 35.38
N VAL A 10 12.03 29.65 36.03
CA VAL A 10 12.90 28.64 35.40
C VAL A 10 12.08 27.44 34.93
N VAL A 11 11.14 26.95 35.72
CA VAL A 11 10.27 25.83 35.32
C VAL A 11 9.38 26.24 34.14
N THR A 12 8.76 27.41 34.18
CA THR A 12 7.95 27.90 33.06
C THR A 12 8.79 28.09 31.80
N PHE A 13 9.98 28.66 31.92
CA PHE A 13 10.90 28.82 30.80
C PHE A 13 11.35 27.48 30.22
N ALA A 14 11.69 26.50 31.07
CA ALA A 14 12.06 25.15 30.63
C ALA A 14 10.90 24.42 29.95
N LEU A 15 9.67 24.59 30.43
CA LEU A 15 8.48 24.02 29.78
C LEU A 15 8.22 24.65 28.41
N VAL A 16 8.31 25.98 28.31
CA VAL A 16 8.15 26.70 27.03
C VAL A 16 9.26 26.30 26.06
N ALA A 17 10.52 26.25 26.50
CA ALA A 17 11.64 25.81 25.69
C ALA A 17 11.47 24.36 25.23
N GLY A 18 11.00 23.45 26.09
CA GLY A 18 10.74 22.05 25.73
C GLY A 18 9.66 21.89 24.66
N VAL A 19 8.63 22.74 24.67
CA VAL A 19 7.59 22.77 23.61
C VAL A 19 8.15 23.36 22.31
N LEU A 20 8.92 24.44 22.39
CA LEU A 20 9.52 25.10 21.22
C LEU A 20 10.63 24.25 20.56
N LEU A 21 11.31 23.41 21.33
CA LEU A 21 12.36 22.50 20.88
C LEU A 21 11.84 21.09 20.55
N ALA A 22 10.52 20.88 20.51
CA ALA A 22 9.94 19.61 20.14
C ALA A 22 10.38 19.22 18.71
N LEU A 23 11.22 18.20 18.61
CA LEU A 23 11.72 17.69 17.33
C LEU A 23 10.55 17.06 16.53
N PRO A 24 10.57 17.16 15.18
CA PRO A 24 9.57 16.53 14.36
C PRO A 24 9.61 15.01 14.53
N ALA A 25 8.60 14.43 15.18
CA ALA A 25 8.40 13.00 15.21
C ALA A 25 7.87 12.54 13.85
N HIS A 26 8.74 11.95 13.02
CA HIS A 26 8.40 11.37 11.71
C HIS A 26 7.58 10.06 11.82
N ALA A 27 6.63 9.98 12.75
CA ALA A 27 5.62 8.93 12.76
C ALA A 27 4.42 9.39 11.91
N TYR A 28 4.69 9.69 10.64
CA TYR A 28 3.73 10.26 9.69
C TYR A 28 2.91 9.13 9.04
N LEU A 29 2.02 8.55 9.84
CA LEU A 29 0.80 7.96 9.34
C LEU A 29 -0.33 8.90 9.75
N ASP A 30 -0.43 10.01 9.03
CA ASP A 30 -1.64 10.83 9.08
C ASP A 30 -2.84 9.91 8.73
N PRO A 31 -4.00 9.97 9.42
CA PRO A 31 -5.12 9.05 9.18
C PRO A 31 -5.57 9.00 7.71
N ALA A 32 -5.35 10.10 6.98
CA ALA A 32 -5.57 10.17 5.54
C ALA A 32 -4.68 9.21 4.73
N SER A 33 -3.38 9.13 5.05
CA SER A 33 -2.42 8.25 4.35
C SER A 33 -2.70 6.77 4.62
N GLY A 34 -3.15 6.42 5.83
CA GLY A 34 -3.54 5.04 6.15
C GLY A 34 -4.70 4.54 5.29
N SER A 35 -5.71 5.39 5.07
CA SER A 35 -6.88 5.07 4.25
C SER A 35 -6.52 4.90 2.78
N MET A 36 -5.67 5.78 2.23
CA MET A 36 -5.22 5.72 0.84
C MET A 36 -4.40 4.45 0.57
N PHE A 37 -3.54 4.05 1.52
CA PHE A 37 -2.79 2.80 1.42
C PHE A 37 -3.71 1.58 1.38
N LEU A 38 -4.72 1.52 2.26
CA LEU A 38 -5.72 0.45 2.26
C LEU A 38 -6.50 0.40 0.94
N GLN A 39 -6.92 1.55 0.42
CA GLN A 39 -7.62 1.64 -0.86
C GLN A 39 -6.75 1.13 -2.02
N LEU A 40 -5.48 1.53 -2.07
CA LEU A 40 -4.54 1.08 -3.09
C LEU A 40 -4.31 -0.44 -3.00
N LEU A 41 -4.18 -0.97 -1.77
CA LEU A 41 -3.97 -2.39 -1.55
C LEU A 41 -5.20 -3.21 -1.98
N LEU A 42 -6.39 -2.82 -1.52
CA LEU A 42 -7.64 -3.51 -1.87
C LEU A 42 -7.96 -3.38 -3.36
N GLY A 43 -7.80 -2.18 -3.93
CA GLY A 43 -7.98 -1.92 -5.36
C GLY A 43 -6.98 -2.71 -6.21
N GLY A 44 -5.72 -2.80 -5.78
CA GLY A 44 -4.69 -3.60 -6.44
C GLY A 44 -5.03 -5.10 -6.45
N ILE A 45 -5.41 -5.66 -5.30
CA ILE A 45 -5.82 -7.07 -5.19
C ILE A 45 -7.04 -7.35 -6.07
N ALA A 46 -8.06 -6.49 -6.02
CA ALA A 46 -9.25 -6.63 -6.85
C ALA A 46 -8.93 -6.55 -8.35
N GLY A 47 -8.05 -5.62 -8.74
CA GLY A 47 -7.60 -5.46 -10.12
C GLY A 47 -6.85 -6.68 -10.64
N VAL A 48 -5.92 -7.23 -9.86
CA VAL A 48 -5.19 -8.46 -10.20
C VAL A 48 -6.15 -9.64 -10.33
N ALA A 49 -7.03 -9.84 -9.35
CA ALA A 49 -8.02 -10.93 -9.38
C ALA A 49 -8.93 -10.84 -10.62
N LEU A 50 -9.40 -9.63 -10.96
CA LEU A 50 -10.22 -9.41 -12.15
C LEU A 50 -9.43 -9.67 -13.43
N PHE A 51 -8.20 -9.17 -13.52
CA PHE A 51 -7.33 -9.40 -14.66
C PHE A 51 -7.15 -10.90 -14.93
N PHE A 52 -6.77 -11.67 -13.90
CA PHE A 52 -6.64 -13.12 -14.01
C PHE A 52 -7.94 -13.80 -14.46
N LYS A 53 -9.08 -13.41 -13.89
CA LYS A 53 -10.39 -13.92 -14.26
C LYS A 53 -10.71 -13.67 -15.74
N LEU A 54 -10.41 -12.47 -16.25
CA LEU A 54 -10.63 -12.11 -17.65
C LEU A 54 -9.69 -12.84 -18.61
N THR A 55 -8.42 -12.99 -18.25
CA THR A 55 -7.43 -13.67 -19.10
C THR A 55 -7.44 -15.20 -18.96
N TRP A 56 -8.20 -15.77 -18.02
CA TRP A 56 -8.25 -17.21 -17.76
C TRP A 56 -8.52 -18.04 -19.02
N HIS A 57 -9.42 -17.58 -19.88
CA HIS A 57 -9.75 -18.27 -21.14
C HIS A 57 -8.58 -18.26 -22.14
N LYS A 58 -7.84 -17.14 -22.24
CA LYS A 58 -6.66 -17.03 -23.11
C LYS A 58 -5.52 -17.91 -22.62
N ILE A 59 -5.26 -17.91 -21.32
CA ILE A 59 -4.23 -18.76 -20.68
C ILE A 59 -4.52 -20.23 -20.96
N ARG A 60 -5.78 -20.67 -20.77
CA ARG A 60 -6.18 -22.05 -21.06
C ARG A 60 -6.17 -22.38 -22.56
N GLY A 61 -6.50 -21.43 -23.43
CA GLY A 61 -6.51 -21.63 -24.87
C GLY A 61 -5.12 -21.78 -25.49
N VAL A 62 -4.12 -21.07 -24.95
CA VAL A 62 -2.71 -21.27 -25.33
C VAL A 62 -2.23 -22.66 -24.89
N PHE A 63 -2.58 -23.08 -23.67
CA PHE A 63 -2.20 -24.39 -23.16
C PHE A 63 -2.90 -25.58 -23.86
N ARG A 64 -3.96 -25.33 -24.62
CA ARG A 64 -4.71 -26.36 -25.37
C ARG A 64 -4.35 -26.45 -26.85
N ARG A 65 -3.54 -25.53 -27.36
CA ARG A 65 -3.22 -25.45 -28.81
C ARG A 65 -2.12 -26.40 -29.26
N ASP A 66 -1.41 -27.04 -28.35
CA ASP A 66 -0.32 -27.96 -28.69
C ASP A 66 -0.78 -29.39 -29.03
N SER A 67 -2.08 -29.69 -28.93
CA SER A 67 -2.59 -31.07 -29.12
C SER A 67 -3.25 -31.36 -30.47
N GLU A 68 -3.30 -30.40 -31.41
CA GLU A 68 -3.99 -30.62 -32.69
C GLU A 68 -3.19 -30.16 -33.92
N GLN A 69 -1.97 -30.68 -34.05
CA GLN A 69 -1.39 -30.92 -35.38
C GLN A 69 -1.92 -32.26 -35.88
N LYS A 70 -3.02 -32.24 -36.65
CA LYS A 70 -3.38 -33.34 -37.54
C LYS A 70 -2.67 -33.11 -38.88
N PRO A 71 -1.73 -33.98 -39.31
CA PRO A 71 -1.29 -33.99 -40.69
C PRO A 71 -2.46 -34.43 -41.57
N THR A 72 -2.84 -33.54 -42.47
CA THR A 72 -3.72 -33.79 -43.61
C THR A 72 -3.01 -34.78 -44.54
N GLU A 73 -3.53 -35.98 -44.71
CA GLU A 73 -3.26 -36.80 -45.90
C GLU A 73 -4.51 -36.81 -46.78
N PRO A 74 -4.48 -36.15 -47.94
CA PRO A 74 -5.46 -36.36 -49.00
C PRO A 74 -5.03 -37.59 -49.80
N SER A 75 -5.45 -38.79 -49.37
CA SER A 75 -5.32 -39.98 -50.21
C SER A 75 -6.34 -39.91 -51.33
N ALA A 76 -5.84 -39.60 -52.51
CA ALA A 76 -6.54 -39.59 -53.78
C ALA A 76 -7.19 -40.96 -54.10
N LYS A 77 -8.21 -40.88 -54.96
CA LYS A 77 -9.03 -41.97 -55.52
C LYS A 77 -8.22 -43.08 -56.17
#